data_AF-A0A7Y6ZK58-F1
#
_entry.id   AF-A0A7Y6ZK58-F1
#
_cell.length_a   1.000
_cell.length_b   1.000
_cell.length_c   1.000
_cell.angle_alpha   90.00
_cell.angle_beta   90.00
_cell.angle_gamma   90.00
#
_symmetry.space_group_name_H-M   'P 1'
#
loop_
_entity.id
_entity.type
_entity.pdbx_description
1 polymer ?
#
loop_
_entity_poly.entity_id
_entity_poly.type
_entity_poly.pdbx_seq_one_letter_code
_entity_poly.pdbx_strand_id
1 'polypeptide(L)'
;MRVQISLVFLGIVFLFATKQETYSQQVNAFAFKVKEPIVLDGILDEKIWTSEEGWNVNFTQYFPYDTSAAAAQSRVKIAFDENNLYLAA
;
A
#
# COMPACT_ATOMS: atom_id res chain seq x y z
N MET A 1 -3.35 15.45 -51.70
CA MET A 1 -2.76 14.15 -51.29
C MET A 1 -1.88 14.24 -50.05
N ARG A 2 -0.88 15.16 -49.98
CA ARG A 2 0.03 15.30 -48.82
C ARG A 2 -0.68 15.53 -47.47
N VAL A 3 -1.64 16.46 -47.41
CA VAL A 3 -2.38 16.80 -46.17
C VAL A 3 -3.26 15.65 -45.66
N GLN A 4 -3.87 14.90 -46.58
CA GLN A 4 -4.71 13.75 -46.21
C GLN A 4 -3.87 12.60 -45.64
N ILE A 5 -2.66 12.38 -46.17
CA ILE A 5 -1.72 11.39 -45.62
C ILE A 5 -1.29 11.81 -44.20
N SER A 6 -1.00 13.10 -43.98
CA SER A 6 -0.67 13.63 -42.65
C SER A 6 -1.82 13.48 -41.65
N LEU A 7 -3.08 13.69 -42.07
CA LEU A 7 -4.26 13.52 -41.21
C LEU A 7 -4.51 12.05 -40.84
N VAL A 8 -4.31 11.12 -41.78
CA VAL A 8 -4.42 9.68 -41.51
C VAL A 8 -3.30 9.22 -40.55
N PHE A 9 -2.08 9.70 -40.74
CA PHE A 9 -0.98 9.39 -39.83
C PHE A 9 -1.22 9.90 -38.40
N LEU A 10 -1.74 11.13 -38.26
CA LEU A 10 -2.09 11.69 -36.95
C LEU A 10 -3.23 10.91 -36.26
N GLY A 11 -4.22 10.45 -37.03
CA GLY A 11 -5.31 9.61 -36.52
C GLY A 11 -4.82 8.24 -36.04
N ILE A 12 -3.84 7.64 -36.73
CA ILE A 12 -3.23 6.36 -36.33
C ILE A 12 -2.44 6.50 -35.03
N VAL A 13 -1.66 7.58 -34.86
CA VAL A 13 -0.93 7.85 -33.61
C VAL A 13 -1.87 7.98 -32.41
N PHE A 14 -3.06 8.55 -32.60
CA PHE A 14 -4.06 8.69 -31.55
C PHE A 14 -4.70 7.35 -31.12
N LEU A 15 -4.78 6.38 -32.03
CA LEU A 15 -5.31 5.02 -31.73
C LEU A 15 -4.33 4.15 -30.93
N PHE A 16 -3.01 4.41 -31.05
CA PHE A 16 -1.98 3.71 -30.26
C PHE A 16 -1.73 4.32 -28.88
N ALA A 17 -2.38 5.45 -28.53
CA ALA A 17 -2.20 6.12 -27.24
C ALA A 17 -3.02 5.50 -26.09
N THR A 18 -3.34 4.20 -26.15
CA THR A 18 -4.17 3.56 -25.12
C THR A 18 -3.33 2.99 -23.97
N LYS A 19 -3.60 3.57 -22.79
CA LYS A 19 -3.35 3.11 -21.41
C LYS A 19 -1.97 2.55 -21.11
N GLN A 20 -1.07 3.43 -20.66
CA GLN A 20 -0.01 3.02 -19.75
C GLN A 20 -0.65 2.60 -18.42
N GLU A 21 -0.71 1.29 -18.18
CA GLU A 21 -0.87 0.73 -16.82
C GLU A 21 0.41 1.04 -16.06
N THR A 22 0.42 2.12 -15.29
CA THR A 22 1.51 2.42 -14.37
C THR A 22 1.53 1.31 -13.32
N TYR A 23 2.53 0.42 -13.35
CA TYR A 23 2.79 -0.50 -12.25
C TYR A 23 3.22 0.31 -11.03
N SER A 24 2.25 0.83 -10.27
CA SER A 24 2.47 1.19 -8.88
C SER A 24 2.83 -0.10 -8.15
N GLN A 25 3.93 -0.12 -7.42
CA GLN A 25 4.09 -1.16 -6.40
C GLN A 25 2.86 -1.11 -5.51
N GLN A 26 2.13 -2.22 -5.43
CA GLN A 26 1.06 -2.34 -4.47
C GLN A 26 1.71 -2.28 -3.09
N VAL A 27 1.52 -1.18 -2.37
CA VAL A 27 2.06 -0.99 -1.02
C VAL A 27 1.33 -1.99 -0.11
N ASN A 28 1.98 -3.11 0.18
CA ASN A 28 1.38 -4.20 0.98
C ASN A 28 1.42 -3.91 2.48
N ALA A 29 2.32 -3.04 2.92
CA ALA A 29 2.38 -2.54 4.27
C ALA A 29 3.00 -1.14 4.32
N PHE A 30 2.58 -0.34 5.29
CA PHE A 30 3.13 1.00 5.52
C PHE A 30 3.43 1.22 7.00
N ALA A 31 4.38 2.12 7.27
CA ALA A 31 4.87 2.44 8.59
C ALA A 31 4.89 3.96 8.83
N PHE A 32 4.69 4.37 10.07
CA PHE A 32 4.66 5.79 10.44
C PHE A 32 5.79 6.14 11.40
N LYS A 33 6.41 7.31 11.18
CA LYS A 33 7.41 7.80 12.11
C LYS A 33 6.74 8.24 13.42
N VAL A 34 7.25 7.76 14.56
CA VAL A 34 6.75 8.17 15.88
C VAL A 34 7.12 9.63 16.16
N LYS A 35 6.26 10.32 16.92
CA LYS A 35 6.51 11.70 17.38
C LYS A 35 6.90 11.76 18.85
N GLU A 36 6.57 10.70 19.59
CA GLU A 36 6.75 10.54 21.02
C GLU A 36 7.38 9.15 21.25
N PRO A 37 8.20 8.96 22.31
CA PRO A 37 8.78 7.66 22.63
C PRO A 37 7.70 6.60 22.87
N ILE A 38 7.99 5.35 22.47
CA ILE A 38 7.13 4.20 22.72
C ILE A 38 7.62 3.47 23.98
N VAL A 39 6.69 3.14 24.88
CA VAL A 39 6.96 2.28 26.04
C VAL A 39 6.71 0.82 25.64
N LEU A 40 7.68 -0.06 25.88
CA LEU A 40 7.57 -1.47 25.53
C LEU A 40 6.95 -2.28 26.67
N ASP A 41 5.68 -2.02 26.98
CA ASP A 41 4.92 -2.72 28.04
C ASP A 41 3.76 -3.59 27.51
N GLY A 42 3.47 -3.52 26.20
CA GLY A 42 2.38 -4.25 25.56
C GLY A 42 1.00 -3.60 25.70
N ILE A 43 0.94 -2.40 26.28
CA ILE A 43 -0.27 -1.57 26.34
C ILE A 43 -0.24 -0.62 25.13
N LEU A 44 -1.38 -0.44 24.47
CA LEU A 44 -1.50 0.37 23.25
C LEU A 44 -2.17 1.72 23.54
N ASP A 45 -1.66 2.46 24.51
CA ASP A 45 -2.25 3.72 24.97
C ASP A 45 -1.57 4.98 24.41
N GLU A 46 -0.44 4.84 23.70
CA GLU A 46 0.17 5.97 23.00
C GLU A 46 -0.67 6.45 21.82
N LYS A 47 -0.54 7.74 21.50
CA LYS A 47 -1.33 8.42 20.45
C LYS A 47 -1.24 7.76 19.08
N ILE A 48 -0.08 7.17 18.76
CA ILE A 48 0.11 6.51 17.47
C ILE A 48 -0.70 5.21 17.37
N TRP A 49 -0.94 4.50 18.48
CA TRP A 49 -1.69 3.24 18.48
C TRP A 49 -3.20 3.45 18.60
N THR A 50 -3.61 4.46 19.36
CA THR A 50 -5.03 4.77 19.60
C THR A 50 -5.76 5.33 18.37
N SER A 51 -5.03 5.80 17.36
CA SER A 51 -5.63 6.17 16.07
C SER A 51 -6.04 4.93 15.26
N GLU A 52 -7.31 4.89 14.84
CA GLU A 52 -7.86 3.87 13.92
C GLU A 52 -7.28 3.95 12.50
N GLU A 53 -6.64 5.06 12.14
CA GLU A 53 -6.00 5.19 10.84
C GLU A 53 -4.66 4.46 10.81
N GLY A 54 -4.37 3.82 9.68
CA GLY A 54 -3.06 3.28 9.41
C GLY A 54 -2.78 1.89 10.01
N TRP A 55 -3.83 1.12 10.29
CA TRP A 55 -3.71 -0.31 10.52
C TRP A 55 -3.62 -1.05 9.19
N ASN A 56 -2.63 -1.94 9.07
CA ASN A 56 -2.54 -2.92 7.99
C ASN A 56 -3.51 -4.07 8.32
N VAL A 57 -4.42 -4.36 7.40
CA VAL A 57 -5.54 -5.30 7.57
C VAL A 57 -5.67 -6.17 6.33
N ASN A 58 -6.66 -7.08 6.32
CA ASN A 58 -6.96 -7.95 5.17
C ASN A 58 -5.81 -8.86 4.78
N PHE A 59 -5.13 -9.43 5.78
CA PHE A 59 -4.08 -10.41 5.54
C PHE A 59 -4.64 -11.63 4.80
N THR A 60 -3.87 -12.13 3.85
CA THR A 60 -4.15 -13.36 3.11
C THR A 60 -3.45 -14.51 3.82
N GLN A 61 -4.14 -15.64 3.95
CA GLN A 61 -3.55 -16.88 4.42
C GLN A 61 -2.49 -17.34 3.43
N TYR A 62 -1.33 -17.81 3.90
CA TYR A 62 -0.31 -18.40 3.03
C TYR A 62 -0.55 -19.89 2.74
N PHE A 63 -0.94 -20.66 3.76
CA PHE A 63 -1.25 -22.10 3.65
C PHE A 63 -2.48 -22.44 4.49
N PRO A 64 -3.37 -23.36 4.07
CA PRO A 64 -3.35 -24.18 2.85
C PRO A 64 -3.84 -23.50 1.56
N TYR A 65 -4.47 -22.33 1.67
CA TYR A 65 -5.01 -21.59 0.53
C TYR A 65 -4.41 -20.19 0.49
N ASP A 66 -3.52 -19.92 -0.46
CA ASP A 66 -2.70 -18.71 -0.63
C ASP A 66 -3.47 -17.49 -1.19
N THR A 67 -4.75 -17.70 -1.54
CA THR A 67 -5.68 -16.70 -2.07
C THR A 67 -6.84 -16.41 -1.12
N SER A 68 -6.92 -17.13 0.01
CA SER A 68 -8.02 -16.97 0.98
C SER A 68 -7.68 -15.92 2.02
N ALA A 69 -8.71 -15.21 2.51
CA ALA A 69 -8.56 -14.34 3.68
C ALA A 69 -8.00 -15.14 4.87
N ALA A 70 -7.11 -14.53 5.65
CA ALA A 70 -6.56 -15.15 6.85
C ALA A 70 -7.67 -15.54 7.82
N ALA A 71 -7.60 -16.74 8.40
CA ALA A 71 -8.59 -17.15 9.40
C ALA A 71 -8.62 -16.21 10.61
N ALA A 72 -7.43 -15.74 11.03
CA ALA A 72 -7.31 -14.66 12.00
C ALA A 72 -7.39 -13.30 11.29
N GLN A 73 -8.39 -12.51 11.64
CA GLN A 73 -8.59 -11.15 11.13
C GLN A 73 -7.81 -10.13 11.97
N SER A 74 -6.50 -10.37 12.11
CA SER A 74 -5.59 -9.47 12.84
C SER A 74 -5.43 -8.14 12.13
N ARG A 75 -5.15 -7.09 12.91
CA ARG A 75 -4.72 -5.79 12.40
C ARG A 75 -3.30 -5.53 12.90
N VAL A 76 -2.40 -5.02 12.06
CA VAL A 76 -1.02 -4.71 12.46
C VAL A 76 -0.69 -3.26 12.16
N LYS A 77 -0.15 -2.53 13.15
CA LYS A 77 0.36 -1.16 12.96
C LYS A 77 1.86 -1.16 13.12
N ILE A 78 2.53 -0.54 12.16
CA ILE A 78 4.00 -0.43 12.13
C ILE A 78 4.37 1.02 12.38
N ALA A 79 5.24 1.25 13.36
CA ALA A 79 5.82 2.55 13.63
C ALA A 79 7.35 2.48 13.68
N PHE A 80 8.04 3.59 13.52
CA PHE A 80 9.50 3.60 13.58
C PHE A 80 10.05 4.93 14.13
N ASP A 81 11.25 4.87 14.70
CA ASP A 81 12.13 6.02 14.96
C ASP A 81 13.48 5.82 14.25
N GLU A 82 14.51 6.58 14.61
CA GLU A 82 15.86 6.48 14.05
C GLU A 82 16.55 5.14 14.35
N ASN A 83 16.11 4.42 15.38
CA ASN A 83 16.81 3.28 15.95
C ASN A 83 15.98 1.98 15.92
N ASN A 84 14.65 2.09 15.90
CA ASN A 84 13.73 0.99 16.16
C ASN A 84 12.58 0.94 15.16
N LEU A 85 12.09 -0.28 14.95
CA LEU A 85 10.83 -0.58 14.27
C LEU A 85 9.89 -1.24 15.30
N TYR A 86 8.73 -0.64 15.52
CA TYR A 86 7.71 -1.05 16.48
C TYR A 86 6.54 -1.72 15.75
N LEU A 87 6.01 -2.81 16.32
CA LEU A 87 4.87 -3.53 15.80
C LEU A 87 3.81 -3.68 16.90
N ALA A 88 2.57 -3.29 16.59
CA ALA A 88 1.39 -3.55 17.40
C ALA A 88 0.43 -4.47 16.63
N ALA A 89 -0.18 -5.46 17.29
CA ALA A 89 -1.06 -6.45 16.68
C ALA A 89 -2.21 -6.88 17.61
#